data_AF-A0A2G9S337-F1
#
_entry.id   AF-A0A2G9S337-F1
#
_cell.length_a   1.000
_cell.length_b   1.000
_cell.length_c   1.000
_cell.angle_alpha   90.00
_cell.angle_beta   90.00
_cell.angle_gamma   90.00
#
_symmetry.space_group_name_H-M   'P 1'
#
loop_
_entity.id
_entity.type
_entity.pdbx_description
1 polymer ?
#
loop_
_entity_poly.entity_id
_entity_poly.type
_entity_poly.pdbx_seq_one_letter_code
_entity_poly.pdbx_strand_id
1 'polypeptide(L)'
;MACWDMRFQLPISSHTHPARARIRRLLMHPLSMHTMYQSWVIAAVQGNNEVSMWDMETGDRRFTLWASNAPPLSEMQPSPHSVHGIYCSPADGNPILLTAGSDMKIR
;
A
#
# COMPACT_ATOMS: atom_id res chain seq x y z
N MET A 1 8.00 -6.43 1.31
CA MET A 1 8.55 -5.14 0.85
C MET A 1 9.96 -5.05 1.38
N ALA A 2 10.95 -4.79 0.54
CA ALA A 2 12.32 -4.60 0.98
C ALA A 2 12.73 -3.16 0.69
N CYS A 3 13.33 -2.49 1.66
CA CYS A 3 13.95 -1.19 1.51
C CYS A 3 15.44 -1.38 1.23
N TRP A 4 15.98 -0.69 0.22
CA TRP A 4 17.36 -0.81 -0.21
C TRP A 4 18.03 0.56 -0.17
N ASP A 5 19.24 0.63 0.42
CA ASP A 5 20.12 1.78 0.21
C ASP A 5 20.78 1.60 -1.16
N MET A 6 20.49 2.50 -2.10
CA MET A 6 21.03 2.43 -3.45
C MET A 6 22.49 2.86 -3.56
N ARG A 7 23.02 3.64 -2.60
CA ARG A 7 24.44 4.05 -2.57
C ARG A 7 25.34 2.88 -2.23
N PHE A 8 24.93 2.07 -1.24
CA PHE A 8 25.69 0.91 -0.78
C PHE A 8 25.20 -0.41 -1.38
N GLN A 9 24.05 -0.42 -2.07
CA GLN A 9 23.41 -1.60 -2.65
C GLN A 9 23.11 -2.69 -1.60
N LEU A 10 22.69 -2.26 -0.41
CA LEU A 10 22.42 -3.17 0.71
C LEU A 10 20.96 -3.08 1.14
N PRO A 11 20.34 -4.19 1.54
CA PRO A 11 19.02 -4.17 2.14
C PRO A 11 19.09 -3.50 3.52
N ILE A 12 18.23 -2.52 3.75
CA ILE A 12 18.10 -1.81 5.05
C ILE A 12 17.07 -2.55 5.92
N SER A 13 15.90 -2.86 5.36
CA SER A 13 14.79 -3.47 6.08
C SER A 13 13.91 -4.32 5.15
N SER A 14 13.20 -5.28 5.73
CA SER A 14 12.25 -6.12 5.00
C SER A 14 11.00 -6.36 5.83
N HIS A 15 9.85 -6.03 5.25
CA HIS A 15 8.54 -6.08 5.90
C HIS A 15 7.60 -7.00 5.13
N THR A 16 6.82 -7.81 5.83
CA THR A 16 5.91 -8.79 5.23
C THR A 16 4.47 -8.45 5.57
N HIS A 17 3.57 -8.54 4.60
CA HIS A 17 2.14 -8.40 4.86
C HIS A 17 1.68 -9.52 5.83
N PRO A 18 0.82 -9.25 6.83
CA PRO A 18 0.36 -10.24 7.82
C PRO A 18 -0.17 -11.53 7.20
N ALA A 19 -1.08 -11.40 6.22
CA ALA A 19 -1.61 -12.52 5.44
C ALA A 19 -0.60 -13.16 4.45
N ARG A 20 0.65 -12.69 4.41
CA ARG A 20 1.69 -13.03 3.40
C ARG A 20 1.19 -12.88 1.95
N ALA A 21 0.22 -12.01 1.75
CA ALA A 21 -0.38 -11.76 0.46
C ALA A 21 0.65 -11.16 -0.51
N ARG A 22 0.54 -11.54 -1.79
CA ARG A 22 1.39 -10.99 -2.84
C ARG A 22 1.11 -9.50 -3.01
N ILE A 23 2.15 -8.68 -3.02
CA ILE A 23 2.05 -7.25 -3.35
C ILE A 23 1.96 -7.13 -4.87
N ARG A 24 0.93 -6.45 -5.38
CA ARG A 24 0.69 -6.23 -6.81
C ARG A 24 1.22 -4.88 -7.29
N ARG A 25 1.13 -3.85 -6.45
CA ARG A 25 1.68 -2.52 -6.72
C ARG A 25 2.23 -1.89 -5.45
N LEU A 26 3.24 -1.05 -5.63
CA LEU A 26 3.84 -0.23 -4.57
C LEU A 26 3.99 1.20 -5.10
N LEU A 27 3.63 2.18 -4.30
CA LEU A 27 3.86 3.60 -4.56
C LEU A 27 4.49 4.24 -3.34
N MET A 28 5.33 5.25 -3.55
CA MET A 28 5.72 6.15 -2.47
C MET A 28 4.51 7.02 -2.10
N HIS A 29 4.29 7.26 -0.82
CA HIS A 29 3.27 8.23 -0.40
C HIS A 29 3.67 9.60 -0.94
N PRO A 30 2.75 10.37 -1.58
CA PRO A 30 3.09 11.69 -2.10
C PRO A 30 3.54 12.57 -0.93
N LEU A 31 4.78 13.02 -1.01
CA LEU A 31 5.40 13.91 -0.04
C LEU A 31 4.75 15.28 -0.22
N SER A 32 3.93 15.73 0.73
CA SER A 32 3.73 17.19 0.84
C SER A 32 5.02 17.75 1.42
N MET A 33 5.51 18.85 0.86
CA MET A 33 6.80 19.50 1.20
C MET A 33 6.95 19.89 2.68
N HIS A 34 5.97 19.60 3.55
CA HIS A 34 5.94 20.04 4.94
C HIS A 34 5.53 18.98 5.97
N THR A 35 5.50 17.68 5.68
CA THR A 35 5.15 16.69 6.72
C THR A 35 5.95 15.39 6.67
N MET A 36 6.29 14.96 7.90
CA MET A 36 7.11 13.88 8.45
C MET A 36 6.79 12.43 7.97
N TYR A 37 6.35 12.22 6.74
CA TYR A 37 5.98 10.89 6.20
C TYR A 37 6.96 10.38 5.12
N GLN A 38 8.23 10.79 5.20
CA GLN A 38 9.26 10.44 4.19
C GLN A 38 9.50 8.94 4.02
N SER A 39 9.11 8.12 5.00
CA SER A 39 9.34 6.67 5.01
C SER A 39 8.10 5.86 4.61
N TRP A 40 6.99 6.50 4.19
CA TRP A 40 5.74 5.78 3.99
C TRP A 40 5.53 5.31 2.55
N VAL A 41 5.05 4.07 2.42
CA VAL A 41 4.69 3.47 1.13
C VAL A 41 3.24 3.00 1.12
N ILE A 42 2.61 3.07 -0.04
CA ILE A 42 1.27 2.57 -0.32
C ILE A 42 1.40 1.26 -1.08
N ALA A 43 0.83 0.19 -0.56
CA ALA A 43 0.89 -1.15 -1.14
C ALA A 43 -0.50 -1.66 -1.49
N ALA A 44 -0.71 -2.04 -2.75
CA ALA A 44 -1.88 -2.81 -3.17
C ALA A 44 -1.53 -4.30 -3.12
N VAL A 45 -2.34 -5.09 -2.43
CA VAL A 45 -2.10 -6.52 -2.23
C VAL A 45 -3.12 -7.38 -2.96
N GLN A 46 -2.80 -8.67 -3.09
CA GLN A 46 -3.70 -9.67 -3.61
C GLN A 46 -4.81 -9.97 -2.60
N GLY A 47 -6.06 -9.91 -3.08
CA GLY A 47 -7.26 -10.16 -2.30
C GLY A 47 -7.80 -8.90 -1.62
N ASN A 48 -9.08 -8.96 -1.23
CA ASN A 48 -9.80 -7.93 -0.49
C ASN A 48 -9.85 -6.53 -1.11
N ASN A 49 -9.41 -6.36 -2.36
CA ASN A 49 -9.11 -5.05 -2.93
C ASN A 49 -8.38 -4.14 -1.90
N GLU A 50 -7.49 -4.72 -1.10
CA GLU A 50 -6.85 -4.02 0.00
C GLU A 50 -5.75 -3.10 -0.54
N VAL A 51 -5.72 -1.88 0.00
CA VAL A 51 -4.59 -0.97 -0.16
C VAL A 51 -4.15 -0.49 1.23
N SER A 52 -2.93 -0.84 1.62
CA SER A 52 -2.38 -0.52 2.93
C SER A 52 -1.22 0.47 2.85
N MET A 53 -1.09 1.32 3.87
CA MET A 53 -0.01 2.29 4.03
C MET A 53 0.93 1.81 5.12
N TRP A 54 2.22 1.81 4.81
CA TRP A 54 3.26 1.22 5.64
C TRP A 54 4.33 2.25 5.95
N ASP A 55 4.69 2.35 7.22
CA ASP A 55 5.89 3.04 7.63
C ASP A 55 7.08 2.09 7.44
N MET A 56 7.99 2.41 6.52
CA MET A 56 9.15 1.55 6.24
C MET A 56 10.25 1.65 7.29
N GLU A 57 10.22 2.66 8.16
CA GLU A 57 11.17 2.82 9.26
C GLU A 57 10.81 1.89 10.42
N THR A 58 9.55 1.88 10.85
CA THR A 58 9.07 1.02 11.94
C THR A 58 8.58 -0.35 11.48
N GLY A 59 8.15 -0.46 10.21
CA GLY A 59 7.48 -1.64 9.68
C GLY A 59 5.97 -1.69 9.96
N ASP A 60 5.41 -0.65 10.59
CA ASP A 60 4.01 -0.65 10.99
C ASP A 60 3.07 -0.39 9.81
N ARG A 61 1.96 -1.13 9.78
CA ARG A 61 0.81 -0.80 8.92
C ARG A 61 0.02 0.35 9.56
N ARG A 62 0.20 1.56 9.06
CA ARG A 62 -0.40 2.79 9.60
C ARG A 62 -1.87 2.96 9.22
N PHE A 63 -2.22 2.58 8.00
CA PHE A 63 -3.58 2.72 7.48
C PHE A 63 -3.93 1.60 6.49
N THR A 64 -5.22 1.34 6.32
CA THR A 64 -5.70 0.34 5.35
C THR A 64 -7.04 0.77 4.77
N LEU A 65 -7.08 0.93 3.45
CA LEU A 65 -8.29 1.07 2.67
C LEU A 65 -8.81 -0.30 2.29
N TRP A 66 -10.10 -0.50 2.52
CA TRP A 66 -10.76 -1.79 2.39
C TRP A 66 -11.94 -1.70 1.43
N ALA A 67 -11.73 -2.14 0.19
CA ALA A 67 -12.72 -2.08 -0.88
C ALA A 67 -13.39 -3.44 -1.17
N SER A 68 -13.53 -4.26 -0.12
CA SER A 68 -14.15 -5.59 -0.14
C SER A 68 -15.33 -5.66 0.82
N ASN A 69 -16.28 -6.54 0.52
CA ASN A 69 -17.41 -6.85 1.41
C ASN A 69 -17.02 -7.83 2.53
N ALA A 70 -15.83 -8.43 2.46
CA ALA A 70 -15.30 -9.25 3.55
C ALA A 70 -15.05 -8.38 4.80
N PRO A 71 -15.08 -8.95 6.01
CA PRO A 71 -14.77 -8.21 7.22
C PRO A 71 -13.40 -7.50 7.11
N PRO A 72 -13.27 -6.24 7.58
CA PRO A 72 -12.01 -5.52 7.53
C PRO A 72 -10.86 -6.32 8.14
N LEU A 73 -9.71 -6.32 7.48
CA LEU A 73 -8.49 -7.03 7.90
C LEU A 73 -8.64 -8.57 7.97
N SER A 74 -9.68 -9.14 7.35
CA SER A 74 -9.82 -10.59 7.30
C SER A 74 -8.75 -11.24 6.41
N GLU A 75 -8.06 -12.24 6.97
CA GLU A 75 -6.95 -12.93 6.30
C GLU A 75 -7.31 -14.36 5.87
N MET A 76 -8.29 -14.99 6.53
CA MET A 76 -8.60 -16.41 6.32
C MET A 76 -9.49 -16.68 5.10
N GLN A 77 -10.35 -15.73 4.74
CA GLN A 77 -11.26 -15.85 3.60
C GLN A 77 -11.31 -14.53 2.82
N PRO A 78 -10.18 -14.12 2.22
CA PRO A 78 -10.13 -12.88 1.48
C PRO A 78 -11.01 -12.98 0.24
N SER A 79 -11.62 -11.86 -0.18
CA SER A 79 -12.29 -11.81 -1.47
C SER A 79 -11.28 -12.00 -2.60
N PRO A 80 -11.68 -12.60 -3.73
CA PRO A 80 -10.75 -12.90 -4.82
C PRO A 80 -10.30 -11.65 -5.58
N HIS A 81 -10.97 -10.52 -5.38
CA HIS A 81 -10.69 -9.29 -6.11
C HIS A 81 -9.46 -8.58 -5.54
N SER A 82 -8.63 -8.05 -6.43
CA SER A 82 -7.41 -7.33 -6.08
C SER A 82 -7.31 -6.01 -6.83
N VAL A 83 -6.67 -5.04 -6.20
CA VAL A 83 -6.28 -3.80 -6.86
C VAL A 83 -5.05 -4.05 -7.74
N HIS A 84 -5.11 -3.60 -8.99
CA HIS A 84 -4.08 -3.77 -10.02
C HIS A 84 -3.44 -2.45 -10.44
N GLY A 85 -4.19 -1.36 -10.37
CA GLY A 85 -3.72 0.00 -10.60
C GLY A 85 -3.93 0.82 -9.34
N ILE A 86 -2.91 1.59 -8.97
CA ILE A 86 -3.00 2.63 -7.96
C ILE A 86 -2.37 3.89 -8.54
N TYR A 87 -2.97 5.04 -8.28
CA TYR A 87 -2.45 6.35 -8.62
C TYR A 87 -2.73 7.30 -7.47
N CYS A 88 -1.70 8.03 -7.04
CA CYS A 88 -1.84 9.04 -6.00
C CYS A 88 -1.57 10.41 -6.61
N SER A 89 -2.46 11.37 -6.39
CA SER A 89 -2.27 12.72 -6.92
C SER A 89 -1.08 13.41 -6.24
N PRO A 90 -0.50 14.44 -6.89
CA PRO A 90 0.49 15.30 -6.27
C PRO A 90 -0.03 15.91 -4.95
N ALA A 91 0.92 16.28 -4.08
CA ALA A 91 0.66 16.65 -2.71
C ALA A 91 0.25 18.12 -2.49
N ASP A 92 -0.01 18.88 -3.56
CA ASP A 92 -0.45 20.27 -3.47
C ASP A 92 -1.93 20.31 -3.03
N GLY A 93 -2.14 20.15 -1.71
CA GLY A 93 -3.45 20.11 -1.07
C GLY A 93 -3.79 18.74 -0.50
N ASN A 94 -4.99 18.23 -0.81
CA ASN A 94 -5.50 16.95 -0.32
C ASN A 94 -5.22 15.85 -1.36
N PRO A 95 -4.22 14.97 -1.15
CA PRO A 95 -3.91 13.94 -2.11
C PRO A 95 -5.09 12.96 -2.23
N ILE A 96 -5.49 12.67 -3.47
CA ILE A 96 -6.46 11.62 -3.78
C ILE A 96 -5.72 10.34 -4.15
N LEU A 97 -6.28 9.19 -3.77
CA LEU A 97 -5.79 7.89 -4.17
C LEU A 97 -6.86 7.21 -5.02
N LEU A 98 -6.54 7.01 -6.29
CA LEU A 98 -7.35 6.25 -7.23
C LEU A 98 -6.87 4.81 -7.28
N THR A 99 -7.81 3.89 -7.29
CA THR A 99 -7.59 2.44 -7.35
C THR A 99 -8.42 1.83 -8.46
N ALA A 100 -7.87 0.83 -9.15
CA ALA A 100 -8.59 0.06 -10.17
C ALA A 100 -8.26 -1.42 -10.01
N GLY A 101 -9.28 -2.27 -10.05
CA GLY A 101 -9.15 -3.68 -9.70
C GLY A 101 -9.83 -4.66 -10.64
N SER A 102 -9.69 -5.94 -10.31
CA SER A 102 -10.32 -7.06 -11.03
C SER A 102 -11.84 -7.16 -10.80
N ASP A 103 -12.39 -6.31 -9.94
CA ASP A 103 -13.83 -6.20 -9.68
C ASP A 103 -14.53 -5.22 -10.64
N MET A 104 -13.83 -4.78 -11.69
CA MET A 104 -14.35 -3.88 -12.74
C MET A 104 -14.79 -2.51 -12.21
N LYS A 105 -14.18 -2.05 -11.11
CA LYS A 105 -14.47 -0.75 -10.49
C LYS A 105 -13.21 0.10 -10.39
N ILE A 106 -13.40 1.40 -10.61
CA ILE A 106 -12.46 2.45 -10.26
C ILE A 106 -13.01 3.15 -9.01
N ARG A 107 -12.17 3.37 -8.01
CA ARG A 107 -12.50 4.08 -6.77
C ARG A 107 -11.48 5.16 -6.52
#